data_AF-S8E5Z0-F1
#
_entry.id   AF-S8E5Z0-F1
#
_cell.length_a   1.000
_cell.length_b   1.000
_cell.length_c   1.000
_cell.angle_alpha   90.00
_cell.angle_beta   90.00
_cell.angle_gamma   90.00
#
_symmetry.space_group_name_H-M   'P 1'
#
loop_
_entity.id
_entity.type
_entity.pdbx_description
1 polymer ?
#
loop_
_entity_poly.entity_id
_entity_poly.type
_entity_poly.pdbx_seq_one_letter_code
_entity_poly.pdbx_strand_id
1 'polypeptide(L)'
;VIVRKWDHKEEKFIKVPEEEEERYVIAVRRLEFDQQLGPYTLSKYRDWKRLSCYITKDAIQRISPIGGEISISFESQTVKKFGGAGVEETLEAQLKYSKFSTAEEISEKKGCYYTTIPRVFKLKEMTTSELTSLNLDKSRLLESILNEEYRGDEGALLAELQFAFVTFLMGQSLEAYLQWKALLNLLFGCTDAPLHTRTQLFTKFIEVLCYQLKIGLQNNENDSGSSSSVSSLLDDSWLSSESFLHHLCKDFFEAILEAPVLDGSLLSWARRLRSLLEERLGWQFERDGVHFEEGDEVPVTIRVI
;
A
#
# COMPACT_ATOMS: atom_id res chain seq x y z
N VAL A 1 21.20 -17.12 -3.10
CA VAL A 1 20.83 -17.61 -4.44
C VAL A 1 19.51 -18.33 -4.26
N ILE A 2 18.48 -17.93 -5.02
CA ILE A 2 17.18 -18.61 -5.02
C ILE A 2 17.09 -19.30 -6.37
N VAL A 3 16.74 -20.58 -6.39
CA VAL A 3 16.66 -21.36 -7.62
C VAL A 3 15.22 -21.78 -7.86
N ARG A 4 14.74 -21.51 -9.06
CA ARG A 4 13.40 -21.89 -9.53
C ARG A 4 13.54 -22.54 -10.89
N LYS A 5 12.68 -23.53 -11.16
CA LYS A 5 12.58 -24.20 -12.44
C LYS A 5 11.23 -23.91 -13.06
N TRP A 6 11.21 -23.61 -14.35
CA TRP A 6 9.97 -23.45 -15.10
C TRP A 6 9.30 -24.82 -15.28
N ASP A 7 8.02 -24.92 -14.88
CA ASP A 7 7.16 -26.05 -15.18
C ASP A 7 6.27 -25.70 -16.37
N HIS A 8 6.42 -26.43 -17.48
CA HIS A 8 5.65 -26.21 -18.70
C HIS A 8 4.17 -26.58 -18.58
N LYS A 9 3.79 -27.46 -17.64
CA LYS A 9 2.40 -27.90 -17.50
C LYS A 9 1.57 -26.88 -16.72
N GLU A 10 2.17 -26.38 -15.65
CA GLU A 10 1.55 -25.46 -14.71
C GLU A 10 1.83 -23.99 -15.05
N GLU A 11 2.66 -23.74 -16.08
CA GLU A 11 3.12 -22.41 -16.51
C GLU A 11 3.63 -21.54 -15.35
N LYS A 12 4.36 -22.17 -14.41
CA LYS A 12 4.84 -21.50 -13.19
C LYS A 12 6.25 -21.91 -12.78
N PHE A 13 6.85 -21.09 -11.91
CA PHE A 13 8.18 -21.32 -11.35
C PHE A 13 8.12 -22.13 -10.05
N ILE A 14 8.43 -23.42 -10.14
CA ILE A 14 8.43 -24.33 -9.00
C ILE A 14 9.78 -24.33 -8.27
N LYS A 15 9.75 -24.60 -6.97
CA LYS A 15 10.95 -24.80 -6.16
C LYS A 15 11.60 -26.13 -6.55
N VAL A 16 12.92 -26.12 -6.73
CA VAL A 16 13.70 -27.34 -6.97
C VAL A 16 13.98 -28.09 -5.66
N PRO A 17 14.21 -29.42 -5.69
CA PRO A 17 14.64 -30.17 -4.52
C PRO A 17 15.92 -29.58 -3.91
N GLU A 18 16.09 -29.70 -2.59
CA GLU A 18 17.19 -29.07 -1.84
C GLU A 18 18.58 -29.50 -2.36
N GLU A 19 18.77 -30.78 -2.67
CA GLU A 19 20.00 -31.30 -3.28
C GLU A 19 20.32 -30.66 -4.64
N GLU A 20 19.30 -30.33 -5.42
CA GLU A 20 19.47 -29.67 -6.71
C GLU A 20 19.75 -28.16 -6.52
N GLU A 21 19.07 -27.52 -5.57
CA GLU A 21 19.29 -26.12 -5.19
C GLU A 21 20.75 -25.89 -4.78
N GLU A 22 21.31 -26.75 -3.92
CA GLU A 22 22.69 -26.65 -3.45
C GLU A 22 23.71 -26.71 -4.60
N ARG A 23 23.50 -27.62 -5.56
CA ARG A 23 24.37 -27.74 -6.74
C ARG A 23 24.38 -26.46 -7.57
N TYR A 24 23.20 -25.89 -7.84
CA TYR A 24 23.11 -24.62 -8.56
C TYR A 24 23.72 -23.46 -7.78
N VAL A 25 23.53 -23.41 -6.45
CA VAL A 25 24.14 -22.37 -5.60
C VAL A 25 25.67 -22.42 -5.70
N ILE A 26 26.26 -23.62 -5.68
CA ILE A 26 27.71 -23.80 -5.84
C ILE A 26 28.18 -23.35 -7.22
N ALA A 27 27.49 -23.74 -8.29
CA ALA A 27 27.82 -23.37 -9.66
C ALA A 27 27.72 -21.84 -9.90
N VAL A 28 26.71 -21.17 -9.35
CA VAL A 28 26.60 -19.70 -9.37
C VAL A 28 27.77 -19.04 -8.65
N ARG A 29 28.15 -19.56 -7.47
CA ARG A 29 29.31 -19.02 -6.71
C ARG A 29 30.64 -19.22 -7.42
N ARG A 30 30.74 -20.25 -8.27
CA ARG A 30 31.90 -20.53 -9.13
C ARG A 30 31.87 -19.77 -10.45
N LEU A 31 30.85 -18.93 -10.67
CA LEU A 31 30.67 -18.15 -11.90
C LEU A 31 30.50 -19.02 -13.15
N GLU A 32 30.06 -20.28 -12.99
CA GLU A 32 29.90 -21.22 -14.11
C GLU A 32 28.79 -20.79 -15.09
N PHE A 33 27.85 -19.95 -14.64
CA PHE A 33 26.73 -19.43 -15.44
C PHE A 33 26.88 -17.97 -15.86
N ASP A 34 28.03 -17.32 -15.58
CA ASP A 34 28.18 -15.87 -15.72
C ASP A 34 27.96 -15.39 -17.16
N GLN A 35 28.28 -16.23 -18.15
CA GLN A 35 28.06 -15.93 -19.57
C GLN A 35 26.58 -15.86 -19.97
N GLN A 36 25.69 -16.55 -19.24
CA GLN A 36 24.26 -16.64 -19.55
C GLN A 36 23.39 -15.87 -18.54
N LEU A 37 23.98 -15.28 -17.50
CA LEU A 37 23.26 -14.50 -16.50
C LEU A 37 23.24 -13.01 -16.87
N GLY A 38 22.08 -12.38 -16.68
CA GLY A 38 21.96 -10.93 -16.77
C GLY A 38 22.56 -10.26 -15.53
N PRO A 39 23.36 -9.19 -15.68
CA PRO A 39 23.86 -8.45 -14.53
C PRO A 39 22.70 -7.79 -13.77
N TYR A 40 22.76 -7.79 -12.44
CA TYR A 40 21.80 -7.05 -11.63
C TYR A 40 21.93 -5.54 -11.89
N THR A 41 20.81 -4.87 -12.14
CA THR A 41 20.78 -3.43 -12.42
C THR A 41 21.13 -2.60 -11.16
N LEU A 42 22.43 -2.41 -10.91
CA LEU A 42 22.93 -1.68 -9.74
C LEU A 42 22.44 -0.22 -9.67
N SER A 43 22.06 0.38 -10.82
CA SER A 43 21.47 1.72 -10.84
C SER A 43 20.14 1.80 -10.08
N LYS A 44 19.32 0.73 -10.14
CA LYS A 44 18.02 0.64 -9.45
C LYS A 44 18.14 0.16 -8.00
N TYR A 45 19.31 -0.28 -7.56
CA TYR A 45 19.52 -0.84 -6.21
C TYR A 45 19.18 0.17 -5.11
N ARG A 46 19.52 1.45 -5.31
CA ARG A 46 19.24 2.51 -4.31
C ARG A 46 17.74 2.72 -4.12
N ASP A 47 16.98 2.70 -5.21
CA ASP A 47 15.54 2.86 -5.20
C ASP A 47 14.86 1.63 -4.59
N TRP A 48 15.31 0.42 -4.97
CA TRP A 48 14.86 -0.82 -4.35
C TRP A 48 15.08 -0.83 -2.84
N LYS A 49 16.27 -0.42 -2.39
CA LYS A 49 16.58 -0.34 -0.95
C LYS A 49 15.65 0.61 -0.21
N ARG A 50 15.22 1.71 -0.82
CA ARG A 50 14.26 2.65 -0.22
C ARG A 50 12.85 2.09 -0.17
N LEU A 51 12.44 1.34 -1.19
CA LEU A 51 11.14 0.66 -1.23
C LEU A 51 11.03 -0.51 -0.25
N SER A 52 12.15 -1.11 0.13
CA SER A 52 12.17 -2.34 0.92
C SER A 52 12.95 -2.23 2.23
N CYS A 53 13.24 -1.02 2.72
CA CYS A 53 14.10 -0.83 3.89
C CYS A 53 13.54 -1.37 5.21
N TYR A 54 12.21 -1.47 5.34
CA TYR A 54 11.52 -2.05 6.50
C TYR A 54 11.15 -3.52 6.29
N ILE A 55 11.19 -4.03 5.04
CA ILE A 55 10.83 -5.42 4.76
C ILE A 55 11.89 -6.35 5.35
N THR A 56 11.56 -6.99 6.47
CA THR A 56 12.39 -8.00 7.13
C THR A 56 12.03 -9.42 6.67
N LYS A 57 12.90 -10.39 6.96
CA LYS A 57 12.60 -11.80 6.71
C LYS A 57 11.35 -12.26 7.47
N ASP A 58 11.18 -11.81 8.70
CA ASP A 58 10.05 -12.14 9.55
C ASP A 58 8.74 -11.57 8.98
N ALA A 59 8.78 -10.32 8.47
CA ALA A 59 7.65 -9.73 7.78
C ALA A 59 7.26 -10.52 6.52
N ILE A 60 8.23 -10.93 5.70
CA ILE A 60 7.98 -11.76 4.53
C ILE A 60 7.35 -13.10 4.94
N GLN A 61 7.90 -13.80 5.93
CA GLN A 61 7.38 -15.09 6.39
C GLN A 61 5.96 -14.98 6.96
N ARG A 62 5.66 -13.86 7.63
CA ARG A 62 4.33 -13.61 8.19
C ARG A 62 3.29 -13.30 7.11
N ILE A 63 3.64 -12.45 6.13
CA ILE A 63 2.67 -11.90 5.16
C ILE A 63 2.55 -12.77 3.91
N SER A 64 3.63 -13.40 3.45
CA SER A 64 3.62 -14.13 2.19
C SER A 64 2.71 -15.36 2.24
N PRO A 65 2.02 -15.69 1.13
CA PRO A 65 1.19 -16.87 1.04
C PRO A 65 2.03 -18.14 1.20
N ILE A 66 1.37 -19.24 1.59
CA ILE A 66 2.01 -20.56 1.63
C ILE A 66 2.51 -20.90 0.23
N GLY A 67 3.81 -21.20 0.10
CA GLY A 67 4.48 -21.43 -1.19
C GLY A 67 5.13 -20.18 -1.82
N GLY A 68 4.80 -18.99 -1.31
CA GLY A 68 5.42 -17.71 -1.70
C GLY A 68 5.04 -17.20 -3.09
N GLU A 69 4.00 -17.77 -3.71
CA GLU A 69 3.49 -17.34 -5.01
C GLU A 69 2.38 -16.31 -4.82
N ILE A 70 2.56 -15.14 -5.42
CA ILE A 70 1.55 -14.08 -5.42
C ILE A 70 1.08 -13.93 -6.87
N SER A 71 -0.16 -14.33 -7.13
CA SER A 71 -0.75 -14.36 -8.47
C SER A 71 -2.19 -13.85 -8.44
N ILE A 72 -2.58 -13.16 -9.52
CA ILE A 72 -3.92 -12.62 -9.75
C ILE A 72 -4.99 -13.73 -9.69
N SER A 73 -4.63 -14.96 -10.05
CA SER A 73 -5.55 -16.12 -10.06
C SER A 73 -6.17 -16.44 -8.68
N PHE A 74 -5.57 -15.96 -7.59
CA PHE A 74 -6.02 -16.26 -6.23
C PHE A 74 -6.84 -15.12 -5.58
N GLU A 75 -7.08 -14.00 -6.28
CA GLU A 75 -7.64 -12.77 -5.69
C GLU A 75 -9.17 -12.67 -5.70
N SER A 76 -9.87 -13.63 -6.32
CA SER A 76 -11.34 -13.62 -6.48
C SER A 76 -12.14 -13.58 -5.17
N GLN A 77 -11.54 -13.98 -4.04
CA GLN A 77 -12.21 -13.98 -2.73
C GLN A 77 -12.00 -12.70 -1.91
N THR A 78 -11.04 -11.85 -2.29
CA THR A 78 -10.52 -10.78 -1.42
C THR A 78 -11.47 -9.59 -1.28
N VAL A 79 -12.19 -9.22 -2.34
CA VAL A 79 -12.94 -7.94 -2.32
C VAL A 79 -14.21 -8.01 -1.46
N LYS A 80 -14.74 -9.20 -1.18
CA LYS A 80 -15.80 -9.39 -0.18
C LYS A 80 -15.36 -8.98 1.24
N LYS A 81 -14.07 -9.08 1.55
CA LYS A 81 -13.51 -8.68 2.86
C LYS A 81 -13.39 -7.16 2.98
N PHE A 82 -13.11 -6.49 1.87
CA PHE A 82 -12.90 -5.05 1.85
C PHE A 82 -14.17 -4.26 1.53
N GLY A 83 -15.20 -4.77 0.84
CA GLY A 83 -16.47 -4.06 0.65
C GLY A 83 -16.33 -2.76 -0.16
N GLY A 84 -15.87 -2.87 -1.40
CA GLY A 84 -15.53 -1.74 -2.26
C GLY A 84 -16.72 -1.04 -2.93
N ALA A 85 -16.53 0.23 -3.29
CA ALA A 85 -17.43 1.04 -4.12
C ALA A 85 -16.62 1.78 -5.20
N GLY A 86 -17.16 1.89 -6.42
CA GLY A 86 -16.58 2.67 -7.52
C GLY A 86 -15.48 1.95 -8.32
N VAL A 87 -14.26 2.51 -8.35
CA VAL A 87 -13.11 1.99 -9.13
C VAL A 87 -12.75 0.55 -8.76
N GLU A 88 -12.95 0.17 -7.49
CA GLU A 88 -12.72 -1.19 -6.99
C GLU A 88 -13.69 -2.21 -7.62
N GLU A 89 -14.94 -1.81 -7.86
CA GLU A 89 -15.96 -2.62 -8.51
C GLU A 89 -15.69 -2.77 -10.02
N THR A 90 -15.11 -1.73 -10.62
CA THR A 90 -14.67 -1.76 -12.03
C THR A 90 -13.48 -2.70 -12.22
N LEU A 91 -12.49 -2.67 -11.31
CA LEU A 91 -11.35 -3.59 -11.33
C LEU A 91 -11.78 -5.04 -11.10
N GLU A 92 -12.71 -5.27 -10.17
CA GLU A 92 -13.33 -6.59 -9.96
C GLU A 92 -14.01 -7.10 -11.23
N ALA A 93 -14.78 -6.24 -11.92
CA ALA A 93 -15.48 -6.62 -13.13
C ALA A 93 -14.49 -7.03 -14.24
N GLN A 94 -13.38 -6.31 -14.37
CA GLN A 94 -12.29 -6.66 -15.30
C GLN A 94 -11.60 -7.98 -14.93
N LEU A 95 -11.33 -8.21 -13.64
CA LEU A 95 -10.72 -9.45 -13.14
C LEU A 95 -11.63 -10.67 -13.31
N LYS A 96 -12.95 -10.51 -13.11
CA LYS A 96 -13.95 -11.59 -13.32
C LYS A 96 -14.12 -11.95 -14.79
N TYR A 97 -13.92 -11.00 -15.71
CA TYR A 97 -14.03 -11.22 -17.15
C TYR A 97 -12.80 -11.92 -17.73
N SER A 98 -11.66 -11.80 -17.06
CA SER A 98 -10.43 -12.53 -17.37
C SER A 98 -10.61 -14.01 -17.01
N LYS A 99 -10.48 -14.91 -18.00
CA LYS A 99 -10.80 -16.34 -17.94
C LYS A 99 -9.87 -17.19 -17.04
N PHE A 100 -9.39 -16.67 -15.91
CA PHE A 100 -8.47 -17.37 -15.00
C PHE A 100 -9.16 -18.09 -13.84
N SER A 101 -10.50 -18.04 -13.74
CA SER A 101 -11.23 -18.71 -12.66
C SER A 101 -11.51 -20.18 -13.01
N THR A 102 -10.48 -21.03 -13.03
CA THR A 102 -10.69 -22.46 -12.89
C THR A 102 -11.01 -22.73 -11.42
N ALA A 103 -12.26 -23.12 -11.16
CA ALA A 103 -12.73 -23.49 -9.83
C ALA A 103 -12.10 -24.83 -9.42
N GLU A 104 -10.90 -24.79 -8.87
CA GLU A 104 -10.31 -25.92 -8.14
C GLU A 104 -10.36 -25.67 -6.64
N GLU A 105 -10.49 -26.78 -5.91
CA GLU A 105 -11.11 -26.91 -4.61
C GLU A 105 -10.61 -25.95 -3.52
N ILE A 106 -11.59 -25.41 -2.79
CA ILE A 106 -11.48 -24.55 -1.63
C ILE A 106 -10.92 -25.38 -0.48
N SER A 107 -9.67 -25.14 -0.07
CA SER A 107 -9.21 -25.58 1.26
C SER A 107 -8.06 -24.75 1.84
N GLU A 108 -7.20 -24.13 1.01
CA GLU A 108 -6.07 -23.36 1.55
C GLU A 108 -6.19 -21.88 1.16
N LYS A 109 -6.03 -20.97 2.14
CA LYS A 109 -5.88 -19.54 1.89
C LYS A 109 -4.64 -19.34 1.00
N LYS A 110 -4.84 -19.02 -0.28
CA LYS A 110 -3.75 -18.80 -1.25
C LYS A 110 -3.32 -17.34 -1.37
N GLY A 111 -3.95 -16.42 -0.63
CA GLY A 111 -3.63 -14.98 -0.60
C GLY A 111 -2.63 -14.59 0.49
N CYS A 112 -2.20 -13.34 0.47
CA CYS A 112 -1.29 -12.81 1.49
C CYS A 112 -1.99 -12.70 2.86
N TYR A 113 -1.26 -12.97 3.93
CA TYR A 113 -1.76 -12.89 5.31
C TYR A 113 -1.61 -11.47 5.89
N TYR A 114 -2.19 -10.49 5.21
CA TYR A 114 -2.20 -9.11 5.66
C TYR A 114 -2.97 -8.93 6.98
N THR A 115 -2.52 -7.97 7.79
CA THR A 115 -3.20 -7.57 9.01
C THR A 115 -4.57 -7.00 8.68
N THR A 116 -5.60 -7.41 9.40
CA THR A 116 -6.96 -6.94 9.15
C THR A 116 -7.16 -5.58 9.80
N ILE A 117 -7.40 -4.55 9.00
CA ILE A 117 -7.66 -3.19 9.49
C ILE A 117 -9.18 -2.98 9.58
N PRO A 118 -9.76 -2.84 10.78
CA PRO A 118 -11.18 -2.56 10.93
C PRO A 118 -11.52 -1.20 10.31
N ARG A 119 -12.57 -1.16 9.48
CA ARG A 119 -13.10 0.10 8.94
C ARG A 119 -13.75 0.98 10.00
N VAL A 120 -14.36 0.35 11.01
CA VAL A 120 -15.01 1.01 12.15
C VAL A 120 -14.50 0.37 13.42
N PHE A 121 -13.95 1.18 14.31
CA PHE A 121 -13.55 0.73 15.63
C PHE A 121 -14.80 0.54 16.49
N LYS A 122 -15.00 -0.69 16.97
CA LYS A 122 -16.13 -1.07 17.83
C LYS A 122 -15.57 -1.65 19.13
N LEU A 123 -15.54 -0.83 20.18
CA LEU A 123 -15.34 -1.33 21.53
C LEU A 123 -16.68 -1.79 22.08
N LYS A 124 -16.74 -2.98 22.71
CA LYS A 124 -17.94 -3.40 23.45
C LYS A 124 -18.14 -2.45 24.63
N GLU A 125 -19.37 -1.98 24.81
CA GLU A 125 -19.82 -1.14 25.93
C GLU A 125 -19.40 0.34 25.88
N MET A 126 -19.47 1.00 24.72
CA MET A 126 -19.33 2.46 24.62
C MET A 126 -20.62 3.16 24.20
N THR A 127 -20.76 4.42 24.63
CA THR A 127 -21.86 5.27 24.18
C THR A 127 -21.69 5.66 22.71
N THR A 128 -22.78 5.99 22.03
CA THR A 128 -22.76 6.36 20.60
C THR A 128 -21.88 7.59 20.33
N SER A 129 -21.85 8.55 21.25
CA SER A 129 -21.00 9.76 21.13
C SER A 129 -19.51 9.45 21.27
N GLU A 130 -19.14 8.56 22.20
CA GLU A 130 -17.75 8.10 22.34
C GLU A 130 -17.31 7.30 21.12
N LEU A 131 -18.18 6.46 20.56
CA LEU A 131 -17.91 5.70 19.35
C LEU A 131 -17.65 6.63 18.15
N THR A 132 -18.46 7.68 17.97
CA THR A 132 -18.21 8.68 16.92
C THR A 132 -16.86 9.35 17.12
N SER A 133 -16.55 9.80 18.34
CA SER A 133 -15.26 10.45 18.63
C SER A 133 -14.05 9.55 18.33
N LEU A 134 -14.17 8.24 18.59
CA LEU A 134 -13.12 7.25 18.31
C LEU A 134 -12.93 6.93 16.83
N ASN A 135 -13.95 7.17 16.01
CA ASN A 135 -13.85 6.94 14.56
C ASN A 135 -13.45 8.21 13.80
N LEU A 136 -13.50 9.39 14.44
CA LEU A 136 -12.93 10.64 13.92
C LEU A 136 -11.41 10.67 14.04
N ASP A 137 -10.85 10.13 15.13
CA ASP A 137 -9.40 9.99 15.32
C ASP A 137 -9.00 8.52 15.45
N LYS A 138 -8.32 7.99 14.43
CA LYS A 138 -7.86 6.60 14.38
C LYS A 138 -6.63 6.32 15.23
N SER A 139 -6.09 7.31 15.96
CA SER A 139 -4.89 7.14 16.80
C SER A 139 -5.03 5.97 17.79
N ARG A 140 -6.20 5.78 18.39
CA ARG A 140 -6.43 4.64 19.31
C ARG A 140 -6.54 3.30 18.59
N LEU A 141 -7.13 3.28 17.39
CA LEU A 141 -7.16 2.08 16.55
C LEU A 141 -5.74 1.68 16.14
N LEU A 142 -4.91 2.65 15.76
CA LEU A 142 -3.50 2.43 15.46
C LEU A 142 -2.75 1.80 16.64
N GLU A 143 -2.95 2.31 17.86
CA GLU A 143 -2.33 1.74 19.06
C GLU A 143 -2.78 0.30 19.34
N SER A 144 -4.08 0.00 19.18
CA SER A 144 -4.59 -1.38 19.34
C SER A 144 -3.96 -2.32 18.32
N ILE A 145 -3.92 -1.94 17.03
CA ILE A 145 -3.29 -2.74 15.98
C ILE A 145 -1.80 -2.94 16.25
N LEU A 146 -1.07 -1.88 16.61
CA LEU A 146 0.37 -1.98 16.91
C LEU A 146 0.64 -2.96 18.05
N ASN A 147 -0.16 -2.92 19.12
CA ASN A 147 0.03 -3.79 20.27
C ASN A 147 -0.38 -5.24 19.99
N GLU A 148 -1.51 -5.46 19.32
CA GLU A 148 -2.07 -6.80 19.08
C GLU A 148 -1.34 -7.56 17.96
N GLU A 149 -1.04 -6.88 16.84
CA GLU A 149 -0.55 -7.53 15.62
C GLU A 149 0.97 -7.37 15.45
N TYR A 150 1.53 -6.27 15.94
CA TYR A 150 2.94 -5.92 15.74
C TYR A 150 3.78 -5.91 17.01
N ARG A 151 3.19 -6.24 18.18
CA ARG A 151 3.88 -6.22 19.49
C ARG A 151 4.58 -4.90 19.80
N GLY A 152 4.01 -3.79 19.31
CA GLY A 152 4.55 -2.44 19.44
C GLY A 152 5.66 -2.08 18.43
N ASP A 153 6.04 -2.98 17.52
CA ASP A 153 7.07 -2.70 16.50
C ASP A 153 6.50 -1.88 15.32
N GLU A 154 6.74 -0.57 15.37
CA GLU A 154 6.45 0.37 14.30
C GLU A 154 7.09 -0.01 12.95
N GLY A 155 8.28 -0.62 13.00
CA GLY A 155 9.00 -1.05 11.80
C GLY A 155 8.26 -2.17 11.08
N ALA A 156 7.61 -3.07 11.80
CA ALA A 156 6.84 -4.17 11.23
C ALA A 156 5.55 -3.67 10.54
N LEU A 157 4.91 -2.60 11.02
CA LEU A 157 3.79 -1.94 10.33
C LEU A 157 4.27 -1.31 9.01
N LEU A 158 5.39 -0.59 9.04
CA LEU A 158 6.00 -0.02 7.83
C LEU A 158 6.48 -1.10 6.85
N ALA A 159 6.92 -2.25 7.35
CA ALA A 159 7.28 -3.41 6.54
C ALA A 159 6.06 -3.93 5.75
N GLU A 160 4.90 -4.02 6.39
CA GLU A 160 3.66 -4.43 5.72
C GLU A 160 3.21 -3.40 4.68
N LEU A 161 3.31 -2.09 4.99
CA LEU A 161 3.02 -1.02 4.02
C LEU A 161 3.92 -1.12 2.78
N GLN A 162 5.23 -1.35 2.98
CA GLN A 162 6.18 -1.52 1.87
C GLN A 162 5.95 -2.81 1.09
N PHE A 163 5.70 -3.92 1.79
CA PHE A 163 5.40 -5.21 1.17
C PHE A 163 4.15 -5.12 0.30
N ALA A 164 3.08 -4.51 0.81
CA ALA A 164 1.83 -4.30 0.07
C ALA A 164 2.08 -3.46 -1.20
N PHE A 165 2.82 -2.35 -1.08
CA PHE A 165 3.14 -1.52 -2.25
C PHE A 165 3.97 -2.27 -3.31
N VAL A 166 5.03 -2.98 -2.91
CA VAL A 166 5.89 -3.73 -3.85
C VAL A 166 5.11 -4.85 -4.52
N THR A 167 4.29 -5.57 -3.76
CA THR A 167 3.47 -6.68 -4.26
C THR A 167 2.38 -6.19 -5.21
N PHE A 168 1.79 -5.03 -4.92
CA PHE A 168 0.88 -4.36 -5.84
C PHE A 168 1.58 -3.97 -7.15
N LEU A 169 2.72 -3.27 -7.06
CA LEU A 169 3.40 -2.71 -8.24
C LEU A 169 4.03 -3.79 -9.13
N MET A 170 4.65 -4.81 -8.52
CA MET A 170 5.38 -5.86 -9.25
C MET A 170 4.53 -7.11 -9.49
N GLY A 171 3.67 -7.46 -8.53
CA GLY A 171 2.81 -8.65 -8.59
C GLY A 171 1.41 -8.38 -9.15
N GLN A 172 1.07 -7.11 -9.44
CA GLN A 172 -0.25 -6.69 -9.91
C GLN A 172 -1.38 -7.16 -8.99
N SER A 173 -1.08 -7.28 -7.69
CA SER A 173 -2.02 -7.81 -6.71
C SER A 173 -3.02 -6.75 -6.27
N LEU A 174 -4.31 -6.97 -6.54
CA LEU A 174 -5.40 -6.14 -6.04
C LEU A 174 -5.51 -6.26 -4.51
N GLU A 175 -5.26 -7.44 -3.95
CA GLU A 175 -5.26 -7.61 -2.48
C GLU A 175 -4.21 -6.71 -1.83
N ALA A 176 -3.02 -6.65 -2.41
CA ALA A 176 -1.94 -5.79 -1.94
C ALA A 176 -2.27 -4.30 -2.08
N TYR A 177 -2.93 -3.90 -3.17
CA TYR A 177 -3.43 -2.53 -3.32
C TYR A 177 -4.43 -2.14 -2.22
N LEU A 178 -5.43 -2.99 -1.98
CA LEU A 178 -6.45 -2.75 -0.95
C LEU A 178 -5.83 -2.64 0.44
N GLN A 179 -4.82 -3.47 0.74
CA GLN A 179 -4.10 -3.36 2.00
C GLN A 179 -3.29 -2.07 2.10
N TRP A 180 -2.55 -1.71 1.05
CA TRP A 180 -1.80 -0.46 1.01
C TRP A 180 -2.73 0.73 1.24
N LYS A 181 -3.87 0.78 0.54
CA LYS A 181 -4.91 1.80 0.73
C LYS A 181 -5.49 1.79 2.16
N ALA A 182 -5.73 0.62 2.75
CA ALA A 182 -6.24 0.52 4.12
C ALA A 182 -5.24 1.06 5.15
N LEU A 183 -3.94 0.78 4.99
CA LEU A 183 -2.87 1.32 5.83
C LEU A 183 -2.75 2.84 5.70
N LEU A 184 -2.85 3.38 4.48
CA LEU A 184 -2.87 4.83 4.27
C LEU A 184 -4.07 5.48 4.98
N ASN A 185 -5.27 4.90 4.83
CA ASN A 185 -6.47 5.39 5.50
C ASN A 185 -6.40 5.30 7.02
N LEU A 186 -5.69 4.32 7.57
CA LEU A 186 -5.44 4.20 9.01
C LEU A 186 -4.52 5.32 9.49
N LEU A 187 -3.35 5.46 8.85
CA LEU A 187 -2.32 6.40 9.26
C LEU A 187 -2.77 7.85 9.07
N PHE A 188 -3.25 8.22 7.88
CA PHE A 188 -3.74 9.58 7.64
C PHE A 188 -5.00 9.93 8.44
N GLY A 189 -5.78 8.95 8.89
CA GLY A 189 -6.93 9.17 9.76
C GLY A 189 -6.58 9.39 11.24
N CYS A 190 -5.29 9.43 11.61
CA CYS A 190 -4.86 9.74 12.96
C CYS A 190 -4.57 11.23 13.10
N THR A 191 -5.17 11.90 14.10
CA THR A 191 -4.93 13.33 14.37
C THR A 191 -4.00 13.54 15.57
N ASP A 192 -4.16 12.77 16.65
CA ASP A 192 -3.31 12.86 17.84
C ASP A 192 -1.93 12.20 17.65
N ALA A 193 -1.89 11.01 17.05
CA ALA A 193 -0.67 10.22 16.89
C ALA A 193 0.48 10.93 16.15
N PRO A 194 0.28 11.62 15.01
CA PRO A 194 1.37 12.34 14.34
C PRO A 194 1.97 13.46 15.19
N LEU A 195 1.16 14.11 16.02
CA LEU A 195 1.54 15.33 16.74
C LEU A 195 2.09 15.05 18.15
N HIS A 196 1.65 13.97 18.79
CA HIS A 196 1.90 13.75 20.21
C HIS A 196 2.52 12.40 20.55
N THR A 197 1.90 11.29 20.15
CA THR A 197 2.28 9.96 20.67
C THR A 197 3.26 9.20 19.77
N ARG A 198 3.23 9.43 18.45
CA ARG A 198 3.93 8.61 17.44
C ARG A 198 4.59 9.42 16.32
N THR A 199 5.04 10.64 16.59
CA THR A 199 5.64 11.54 15.60
C THR A 199 6.78 10.90 14.77
N GLN A 200 7.58 10.02 15.36
CA GLN A 200 8.67 9.32 14.66
C GLN A 200 8.15 8.28 13.65
N LEU A 201 7.10 7.52 14.00
CA LEU A 201 6.42 6.62 13.06
C LEU A 201 5.89 7.40 11.86
N PHE A 202 5.22 8.53 12.10
CA PHE A 202 4.67 9.37 11.05
C PHE A 202 5.74 10.00 10.17
N THR A 203 6.86 10.42 10.75
CA THR A 203 8.01 10.92 9.98
C THR A 203 8.52 9.86 9.00
N LYS A 204 8.70 8.62 9.48
CA LYS A 204 9.13 7.48 8.65
C LYS A 204 8.08 7.07 7.62
N PHE A 205 6.80 7.10 8.00
CA PHE A 205 5.68 6.81 7.11
C PHE A 205 5.65 7.77 5.93
N ILE A 206 5.72 9.08 6.18
CA ILE A 206 5.70 10.09 5.12
C ILE A 206 6.95 9.96 4.23
N GLU A 207 8.11 9.63 4.80
CA GLU A 207 9.31 9.31 4.02
C GLU A 207 9.09 8.10 3.10
N VAL A 208 8.53 7.00 3.61
CA VAL A 208 8.21 5.80 2.82
C VAL A 208 7.25 6.14 1.69
N LEU A 209 6.16 6.86 1.99
CA LEU A 209 5.17 7.25 1.00
C LEU A 209 5.76 8.16 -0.09
N CYS A 210 6.62 9.12 0.29
CA CYS A 210 7.32 9.97 -0.69
C CYS A 210 8.11 9.13 -1.70
N TYR A 211 8.84 8.12 -1.24
CA TYR A 211 9.60 7.26 -2.17
C TYR A 211 8.71 6.34 -2.99
N GLN A 212 7.65 5.78 -2.41
CA GLN A 212 6.66 4.97 -3.12
C GLN A 212 6.01 5.77 -4.25
N LEU A 213 5.51 6.97 -3.97
CA LEU A 213 4.90 7.84 -4.97
C LEU A 213 5.93 8.33 -5.99
N LYS A 214 7.15 8.67 -5.56
CA LYS A 214 8.20 9.06 -6.51
C LYS A 214 8.43 8.01 -7.59
N ILE A 215 8.46 6.74 -7.20
CA ILE A 215 8.70 5.60 -8.09
C ILE A 215 7.43 5.24 -8.86
N GLY A 216 6.27 5.22 -8.21
CA GLY A 216 5.00 4.93 -8.87
C GLY A 216 4.65 5.95 -9.96
N LEU A 217 4.97 7.23 -9.74
CA LEU A 217 4.65 8.32 -10.66
C LEU A 217 5.70 8.55 -11.75
N GLN A 218 6.79 7.77 -11.79
CA GLN A 218 7.85 7.93 -12.80
C GLN A 218 7.32 7.69 -14.23
N ASN A 219 6.94 8.77 -14.91
CA ASN A 219 6.71 8.79 -16.35
C ASN A 219 8.05 8.57 -17.06
N ASN A 220 8.12 7.54 -17.91
CA ASN A 220 9.29 7.23 -18.75
C ASN A 220 9.49 8.33 -19.81
N GLU A 221 10.07 9.47 -19.45
CA GLU A 221 10.47 10.48 -20.45
C GLU A 221 11.63 10.01 -21.35
N ASN A 222 12.25 8.84 -21.11
CA ASN A 222 13.48 8.44 -21.80
C ASN A 222 13.53 7.03 -22.41
N ASP A 223 12.45 6.25 -22.45
CA ASP A 223 12.51 4.88 -23.02
C ASP A 223 11.81 4.77 -24.38
N SER A 224 12.43 5.37 -25.39
CA SER A 224 12.13 5.09 -26.80
C SER A 224 12.67 3.71 -27.17
N GLY A 225 11.87 2.68 -26.89
CA GLY A 225 12.04 1.35 -27.49
C GLY A 225 12.50 0.26 -26.54
N SER A 226 11.62 -0.20 -25.65
CA SER A 226 11.38 -1.64 -25.46
C SER A 226 10.14 -1.84 -24.57
N SER A 227 9.41 -2.90 -24.89
CA SER A 227 8.04 -3.19 -24.48
C SER A 227 7.86 -3.37 -22.97
N SER A 228 6.73 -2.82 -22.47
CA SER A 228 5.99 -3.24 -21.29
C SER A 228 6.72 -3.13 -19.94
N SER A 229 6.16 -2.33 -19.04
CA SER A 229 5.73 -2.80 -17.70
C SER A 229 5.67 -1.65 -16.71
N VAL A 230 4.68 -1.70 -15.83
CA VAL A 230 4.53 -0.93 -14.57
C VAL A 230 3.95 0.49 -14.69
N SER A 231 4.30 1.30 -15.70
CA SER A 231 3.84 2.72 -15.74
C SER A 231 2.34 2.90 -16.06
N SER A 232 1.69 1.90 -16.66
CA SER A 232 0.25 1.93 -16.94
C SER A 232 -0.62 1.51 -15.73
N LEU A 233 -0.01 1.21 -14.58
CA LEU A 233 -0.75 0.74 -13.40
C LEU A 233 -1.41 1.89 -12.66
N LEU A 234 -0.74 3.04 -12.53
CA LEU A 234 -1.36 4.25 -11.99
C LEU A 234 -1.95 5.05 -13.15
N ASP A 235 -3.09 4.59 -13.67
CA ASP A 235 -3.87 5.35 -14.65
C ASP A 235 -4.26 6.72 -14.07
N ASP A 236 -4.44 7.73 -14.92
CA ASP A 236 -4.78 9.10 -14.54
C ASP A 236 -6.06 9.16 -13.66
N SER A 237 -6.94 8.16 -13.81
CA SER A 237 -8.14 7.96 -12.99
C SER A 237 -7.83 7.70 -11.50
N TRP A 238 -6.74 7.00 -11.18
CA TRP A 238 -6.34 6.74 -9.78
C TRP A 238 -5.64 7.93 -9.12
N LEU A 239 -5.09 8.83 -9.94
CA LEU A 239 -4.31 9.99 -9.52
C LEU A 239 -5.09 11.31 -9.71
N SER A 240 -6.38 11.21 -10.06
CA SER A 240 -7.30 12.34 -10.12
C SER A 240 -7.36 13.08 -8.77
N SER A 241 -7.70 14.37 -8.80
CA SER A 241 -7.98 15.18 -7.61
C SER A 241 -9.15 14.64 -6.78
N GLU A 242 -9.99 13.79 -7.39
CA GLU A 242 -11.06 13.03 -6.72
C GLU A 242 -10.54 11.71 -6.08
N SER A 243 -9.22 11.47 -6.12
CA SER A 243 -8.64 10.29 -5.51
C SER A 243 -8.72 10.35 -3.99
N PHE A 244 -8.92 9.19 -3.36
CA PHE A 244 -8.89 9.07 -1.90
C PHE A 244 -7.60 9.65 -1.30
N LEU A 245 -6.48 9.57 -2.02
CA LEU A 245 -5.18 10.05 -1.55
C LEU A 245 -5.12 11.58 -1.49
N HIS A 246 -5.78 12.28 -2.42
CA HIS A 246 -5.87 13.75 -2.38
C HIS A 246 -6.55 14.22 -1.10
N HIS A 247 -7.72 13.64 -0.77
CA HIS A 247 -8.44 13.95 0.47
C HIS A 247 -7.59 13.66 1.72
N LEU A 248 -6.99 12.47 1.81
CA LEU A 248 -6.14 12.11 2.96
C LEU A 248 -4.94 13.05 3.13
N CYS A 249 -4.32 13.49 2.03
CA CYS A 249 -3.20 14.43 2.08
C CYS A 249 -3.66 15.84 2.47
N LYS A 250 -4.82 16.29 1.96
CA LYS A 250 -5.39 17.60 2.29
C LYS A 250 -5.63 17.71 3.80
N ASP A 251 -6.41 16.79 4.37
CA ASP A 251 -6.75 16.78 5.79
C ASP A 251 -5.48 16.73 6.67
N PHE A 252 -4.50 15.92 6.26
CA PHE A 252 -3.23 15.81 6.97
C PHE A 252 -2.40 17.09 6.93
N PHE A 253 -2.33 17.77 5.78
CA PHE A 253 -1.61 19.04 5.67
C PHE A 253 -2.30 20.15 6.45
N GLU A 254 -3.63 20.18 6.48
CA GLU A 254 -4.40 21.10 7.32
C GLU A 254 -4.11 20.85 8.80
N ALA A 255 -4.20 19.60 9.27
CA ALA A 255 -3.89 19.23 10.65
C ALA A 255 -2.45 19.60 11.06
N ILE A 256 -1.47 19.39 10.17
CA ILE A 256 -0.09 19.82 10.43
C ILE A 256 0.01 21.34 10.49
N LEU A 257 -0.66 22.09 9.62
CA LEU A 257 -0.55 23.56 9.59
C LEU A 257 -1.23 24.23 10.80
N GLU A 258 -2.26 23.61 11.36
CA GLU A 258 -2.98 24.11 12.53
C GLU A 258 -2.31 23.78 13.87
N ALA A 259 -1.40 22.78 13.88
CA ALA A 259 -0.74 22.34 15.09
C ALA A 259 0.18 23.43 15.69
N PRO A 260 0.05 23.73 17.00
CA PRO A 260 0.80 24.81 17.64
C PRO A 260 2.30 24.49 17.82
N VAL A 261 2.65 23.21 17.95
CA VAL A 261 4.02 22.71 18.11
C VAL A 261 4.19 21.50 17.22
N LEU A 262 5.22 21.53 16.38
CA LEU A 262 5.49 20.49 15.39
C LEU A 262 6.95 20.07 15.41
N ASP A 263 7.19 18.78 15.24
CA ASP A 263 8.52 18.27 14.99
C ASP A 263 9.03 18.73 13.62
N GLY A 264 10.26 19.25 13.59
CA GLY A 264 10.86 19.79 12.36
C GLY A 264 11.08 18.73 11.27
N SER A 265 11.31 17.48 11.66
CA SER A 265 11.53 16.37 10.71
C SER A 265 10.21 16.01 10.03
N LEU A 266 9.14 15.85 10.82
CA LEU A 266 7.81 15.58 10.28
C LEU A 266 7.37 16.70 9.33
N LEU A 267 7.53 17.97 9.73
CA LEU A 267 7.20 19.12 8.90
C LEU A 267 8.02 19.13 7.59
N SER A 268 9.31 18.80 7.65
CA SER A 268 10.16 18.74 6.45
C SER A 268 9.70 17.67 5.46
N TRP A 269 9.28 16.50 5.96
CA TRP A 269 8.77 15.42 5.13
C TRP A 269 7.36 15.70 4.59
N ALA A 270 6.48 16.30 5.39
CA ALA A 270 5.17 16.74 4.93
C ALA A 270 5.30 17.76 3.78
N ARG A 271 6.22 18.72 3.88
CA ARG A 271 6.52 19.66 2.79
C ARG A 271 7.05 18.96 1.53
N ARG A 272 7.92 17.96 1.70
CA ARG A 272 8.43 17.16 0.57
C ARG A 272 7.32 16.37 -0.11
N LEU A 273 6.42 15.76 0.67
CA LEU A 273 5.27 15.04 0.13
C LEU A 273 4.38 16.00 -0.66
N ARG A 274 4.06 17.16 -0.09
CA ARG A 274 3.27 18.21 -0.75
C ARG A 274 3.90 18.65 -2.07
N SER A 275 5.18 19.04 -2.07
CA SER A 275 5.92 19.43 -3.27
C SER A 275 5.89 18.35 -4.34
N LEU A 276 6.08 17.08 -3.94
CA LEU A 276 6.05 15.95 -4.88
C LEU A 276 4.69 15.79 -5.55
N LEU A 277 3.59 15.93 -4.78
CA LEU A 277 2.23 15.81 -5.30
C LEU A 277 1.88 17.02 -6.20
N GLU A 278 2.24 18.23 -5.79
CA GLU A 278 2.05 19.45 -6.60
C GLU A 278 2.84 19.39 -7.92
N GLU A 279 4.11 18.96 -7.88
CA GLU A 279 4.98 18.89 -9.07
C GLU A 279 4.58 17.79 -10.06
N ARG A 280 4.13 16.63 -9.56
CA ARG A 280 3.93 15.43 -10.39
C ARG A 280 2.49 15.23 -10.82
N LEU A 281 1.54 15.69 -10.01
CA LEU A 281 0.11 15.52 -10.27
C LEU A 281 -0.61 16.86 -10.49
N GLY A 282 0.04 18.00 -10.26
CA GLY A 282 -0.59 19.31 -10.38
C GLY A 282 -1.67 19.58 -9.33
N TRP A 283 -1.73 18.77 -8.26
CA TRP A 283 -2.68 18.95 -7.17
C TRP A 283 -2.46 20.28 -6.46
N GLN A 284 -3.52 20.87 -5.94
CA GLN A 284 -3.47 22.14 -5.20
C GLN A 284 -4.08 21.95 -3.81
N PHE A 285 -3.23 22.11 -2.79
CA PHE A 285 -3.65 22.09 -1.40
C PHE A 285 -3.77 23.53 -0.89
N GLU A 286 -4.71 24.29 -1.47
CA GLU A 286 -5.07 25.60 -0.95
C GLU A 286 -5.85 25.44 0.35
N ARG A 287 -5.66 26.37 1.28
CA ARG A 287 -6.51 26.47 2.47
C ARG A 287 -7.82 27.01 1.95
N ASP A 288 -8.88 26.20 1.93
CA ASP A 288 -10.18 26.65 1.45
C ASP A 288 -10.55 27.95 2.19
N GLY A 289 -10.44 29.07 1.47
CA GLY A 289 -11.12 30.28 1.84
C GLY A 289 -12.59 30.04 1.59
N VAL A 290 -13.26 29.33 2.51
CA VAL A 290 -14.69 29.05 2.52
C VAL A 290 -15.24 28.79 1.10
N HIS A 291 -14.80 27.70 0.48
CA HIS A 291 -15.60 27.12 -0.59
C HIS A 291 -16.79 26.44 0.08
N PHE A 292 -17.90 27.17 0.18
CA PHE A 292 -19.20 26.53 0.32
C PHE A 292 -19.37 25.67 -0.93
N GLU A 293 -19.17 24.36 -0.80
CA GLU A 293 -19.81 23.44 -1.73
C GLU A 293 -21.32 23.64 -1.53
N GLU A 294 -21.94 24.45 -2.40
CA GLU A 294 -23.38 24.44 -2.61
C GLU A 294 -23.74 23.06 -3.17
N GLY A 295 -23.88 22.08 -2.30
CA GLY A 295 -24.05 20.69 -2.69
C GLY A 295 -24.79 19.87 -1.65
N ASP A 296 -24.12 19.47 -0.56
CA ASP A 296 -24.57 18.26 0.15
C ASP A 296 -24.86 18.38 1.65
N GLU A 297 -24.73 19.54 2.29
CA GLU A 297 -25.17 19.70 3.69
C GLU A 297 -25.89 21.04 3.94
N VAL A 298 -27.06 21.23 3.31
CA VAL A 298 -28.01 22.24 3.79
C VAL A 298 -29.05 21.55 4.66
N PRO A 299 -29.29 21.98 5.92
CA PRO A 299 -30.36 21.40 6.72
C PRO A 299 -31.70 21.59 6.01
N VAL A 300 -32.43 20.50 5.79
CA VAL A 300 -33.76 20.52 5.15
C VAL A 300 -34.67 21.42 5.96
N THR A 301 -34.90 22.64 5.45
CA THR A 301 -35.75 23.60 6.12
C THR A 301 -37.19 23.31 5.71
N ILE A 302 -37.90 22.54 6.53
CA ILE A 302 -39.34 22.30 6.32
C ILE A 302 -40.07 23.59 6.68
N ARG A 303 -40.51 24.35 5.66
CA ARG A 303 -41.50 25.42 5.88
C ARG A 303 -42.85 24.75 6.11
N VAL A 304 -43.30 24.77 7.36
CA VAL A 304 -44.68 24.45 7.73
C VAL A 304 -45.57 25.57 7.16
N ILE A 305 -46.49 25.20 6.26
CA ILE A 305 -47.56 26.07 5.77
C ILE A 305 -48.73 25.98 6.74
#